data_AF-A0A0H4QEI5-F1
#
_entry.id   AF-A0A0H4QEI5-F1
#
_cell.length_a   1.000
_cell.length_b   1.000
_cell.length_c   1.000
_cell.angle_alpha   90.00
_cell.angle_beta   90.00
_cell.angle_gamma   90.00
#
_symmetry.space_group_name_H-M   'P 1'
#
loop_
_entity.id
_entity.type
_entity.pdbx_description
1 polymer ?
#
loop_
_entity_poly.entity_id
_entity_poly.type
_entity_poly.pdbx_seq_one_letter_code
_entity_poly.pdbx_strand_id
1 'polypeptide(L)'
;MDLLLAISSFVLIISILTIIGFFITWIVGVIIKRKGPKTTGKIGMSITTVFLITSFAGSAVGTYHLVQQEAVKEQITKTQDKRFKTASKEFKNKFLIVGSNLETIGTNEYKAWGDKIDNSDEDFDVDVAVTDIVTDNSTSIEQSDKDIKNLEKKLKIMSDNDTGKYNLKKYKTAYKRIGKFHDFVSYPTGSYNSFSDTMTTLDDNVTDSYNLIK
;
A
#
# COMPACT_ATOMS: atom_id res chain seq x y z
N MET A 1 -19.83 10.76 -15.15
CA MET A 1 -19.76 10.00 -16.41
C MET A 1 -20.92 9.01 -16.48
N ASP A 2 -21.20 8.30 -15.39
CA ASP A 2 -22.30 7.33 -15.30
C ASP A 2 -23.69 7.92 -15.58
N LEU A 3 -24.00 9.12 -15.08
CA LEU A 3 -25.26 9.81 -15.38
C LEU A 3 -25.42 10.11 -16.89
N LEU A 4 -24.33 10.51 -17.55
CA LEU A 4 -24.31 10.79 -18.98
C LEU A 4 -24.49 9.51 -19.81
N LEU A 5 -23.85 8.41 -19.40
CA LEU A 5 -24.05 7.10 -20.03
C LEU A 5 -25.47 6.56 -19.82
N ALA A 6 -26.05 6.75 -18.63
CA ALA A 6 -27.42 6.38 -18.32
C ALA A 6 -28.42 7.16 -19.18
N ILE A 7 -28.24 8.49 -19.28
CA ILE A 7 -29.06 9.36 -20.14
C ILE A 7 -28.90 8.95 -21.61
N SER A 8 -27.68 8.72 -22.09
CA SER A 8 -27.43 8.31 -23.48
C SER A 8 -28.07 6.94 -23.81
N SER A 9 -28.00 5.99 -22.87
CA SER A 9 -28.66 4.68 -23.00
C SER A 9 -30.18 4.81 -23.06
N PHE A 10 -30.76 5.69 -22.24
CA PHE A 10 -32.19 5.96 -22.24
C PHE A 10 -32.65 6.64 -23.55
N VAL A 11 -31.89 7.63 -24.05
CA VAL A 11 -32.14 8.28 -25.35
C VAL A 11 -32.07 7.27 -26.49
N LEU A 12 -31.15 6.31 -26.43
CA LEU A 12 -31.03 5.24 -27.44
C LEU A 12 -32.28 4.36 -27.48
N ILE A 13 -32.81 3.95 -26.32
CA ILE A 13 -34.05 3.15 -26.24
C ILE A 13 -35.24 3.93 -26.81
N ILE A 14 -35.41 5.20 -26.44
CA ILE A 14 -36.47 6.05 -26.98
C ILE A 14 -36.32 6.21 -28.49
N SER A 15 -35.10 6.43 -28.97
CA SER A 15 -34.81 6.60 -30.40
C SER A 15 -35.23 5.37 -31.22
N ILE A 16 -34.97 4.16 -30.72
CA ILE A 16 -35.42 2.90 -31.33
C ILE A 16 -36.95 2.86 -31.42
N LEU A 17 -37.65 3.17 -30.33
CA LEU A 17 -39.12 3.17 -30.30
C LEU A 17 -39.70 4.20 -31.29
N THR A 18 -39.11 5.39 -31.37
CA THR A 18 -39.54 6.41 -32.35
C THR A 18 -39.26 6.00 -33.79
N ILE A 19 -38.15 5.31 -34.09
CA ILE A 19 -37.88 4.77 -35.43
C ILE A 19 -38.97 3.77 -35.83
N ILE A 20 -39.36 2.88 -34.92
CA ILE A 20 -40.44 1.91 -35.17
C ILE A 20 -41.75 2.64 -35.48
N GLY A 21 -42.10 3.67 -34.72
CA GLY A 21 -43.30 4.49 -34.97
C GLY A 21 -43.27 5.18 -36.35
N PHE A 22 -42.15 5.77 -36.73
CA PHE A 22 -41.99 6.39 -38.05
C PHE A 22 -41.97 5.37 -39.19
N PHE A 23 -41.42 4.17 -38.95
CA PHE A 23 -41.45 3.05 -39.89
C PHE A 23 -42.87 2.57 -40.17
N ILE A 24 -43.68 2.38 -39.14
CA ILE A 24 -45.10 2.04 -39.28
C ILE A 24 -45.84 3.15 -40.04
N THR A 25 -45.62 4.42 -39.68
CA THR A 25 -46.24 5.58 -40.35
C THR A 25 -45.88 5.64 -41.84
N TRP A 26 -44.64 5.31 -42.18
CA TRP A 26 -44.18 5.23 -43.56
C TRP A 26 -44.88 4.10 -44.33
N ILE A 27 -44.94 2.90 -43.77
CA ILE A 27 -45.63 1.74 -44.36
C ILE A 27 -47.12 2.04 -44.58
N VAL A 28 -47.80 2.58 -43.58
CA VAL A 28 -49.22 2.96 -43.69
C VAL A 28 -49.41 3.96 -44.83
N GLY A 29 -48.56 4.98 -44.93
CA GLY A 29 -48.60 5.96 -46.02
C GLY A 29 -48.39 5.35 -47.41
N VAL A 30 -47.58 4.29 -47.52
CA VAL A 30 -47.41 3.53 -48.76
C VAL A 30 -48.67 2.73 -49.09
N ILE A 31 -49.26 2.03 -48.11
CA ILE A 31 -50.45 1.19 -48.29
C ILE A 31 -51.66 2.04 -48.69
N ILE A 32 -51.94 3.13 -47.98
CA ILE A 32 -53.11 4.00 -48.23
C ILE A 32 -52.86 5.02 -49.35
N LYS A 33 -51.69 4.97 -50.01
CA LYS A 33 -51.26 5.86 -51.10
C LYS A 33 -51.38 7.38 -50.78
N ARG A 34 -51.24 7.78 -49.51
CA ARG A 34 -51.27 9.20 -49.11
C ARG A 34 -49.85 9.78 -48.96
N LYS A 35 -49.62 10.94 -49.58
CA LYS A 35 -48.33 11.65 -49.51
C LYS A 35 -47.93 12.07 -48.09
N GLY A 36 -48.87 12.59 -47.28
CA GLY A 36 -48.56 13.11 -45.94
C GLY A 36 -47.86 12.10 -45.00
N PRO A 37 -48.49 10.95 -44.70
CA PRO A 37 -47.89 9.92 -43.84
C PRO A 37 -46.63 9.29 -44.45
N LYS A 38 -46.61 9.12 -45.78
CA LYS A 38 -45.44 8.60 -46.50
C LYS A 38 -44.22 9.51 -46.36
N THR A 39 -44.38 10.82 -46.48
CA THR A 39 -43.28 11.79 -46.36
C THR A 39 -42.85 11.96 -44.90
N THR A 40 -43.82 12.08 -43.98
CA THR A 40 -43.56 12.25 -42.54
C THR A 40 -42.82 11.05 -41.95
N GLY A 41 -43.26 9.82 -42.27
CA GLY A 41 -42.58 8.60 -41.82
C GLY A 41 -41.14 8.50 -42.34
N LYS A 42 -40.90 8.84 -43.61
CA LYS A 42 -39.54 8.84 -44.20
C LYS A 42 -38.62 9.86 -43.55
N ILE A 43 -39.06 11.12 -43.44
CA ILE A 43 -38.25 12.21 -42.88
C ILE A 43 -38.00 11.97 -41.39
N GLY A 44 -39.04 11.57 -40.64
CA GLY A 44 -38.92 11.25 -39.22
C GLY A 44 -37.93 10.11 -38.96
N MET A 45 -37.97 9.05 -39.78
CA MET A 45 -36.95 7.99 -39.72
C MET A 45 -35.54 8.55 -39.96
N SER A 46 -35.34 9.32 -41.03
CA SER A 46 -34.00 9.86 -41.35
C SER A 46 -33.43 10.71 -40.21
N ILE A 47 -34.24 11.61 -39.62
CA ILE A 47 -33.81 12.45 -38.50
C ILE A 47 -33.48 11.59 -37.28
N THR A 48 -34.36 10.66 -36.92
CA THR A 48 -34.19 9.81 -35.73
C THR A 48 -32.99 8.89 -35.86
N THR A 49 -32.71 8.37 -37.06
CA THR A 49 -31.51 7.56 -37.33
C THR A 49 -30.21 8.34 -37.08
N VAL A 50 -30.14 9.62 -37.44
CA VAL A 50 -28.96 10.45 -37.16
C VAL A 50 -28.76 10.65 -35.65
N PHE A 51 -29.84 10.89 -34.90
CA PHE A 51 -29.79 10.96 -33.43
C PHE A 51 -29.36 9.63 -32.79
N LEU A 52 -29.80 8.51 -33.36
CA LEU A 52 -29.43 7.18 -32.88
C LEU A 52 -27.95 6.88 -33.10
N ILE A 53 -27.40 7.20 -34.28
CA ILE A 53 -25.98 7.02 -34.59
C ILE A 53 -25.10 7.88 -33.67
N THR A 54 -25.46 9.15 -33.47
CA THR A 54 -24.70 10.07 -32.61
C THR A 54 -24.73 9.63 -31.14
N SER A 55 -25.89 9.19 -30.64
CA SER A 55 -26.01 8.64 -29.28
C SER A 55 -25.20 7.35 -29.10
N PHE A 56 -25.24 6.45 -30.10
CA PHE A 56 -24.48 5.20 -30.06
C PHE A 56 -22.97 5.45 -30.09
N ALA A 57 -22.49 6.32 -30.98
CA ALA A 57 -21.08 6.68 -31.07
C ALA A 57 -20.57 7.32 -29.76
N GLY A 58 -21.35 8.23 -29.16
CA GLY A 58 -21.02 8.85 -27.88
C GLY A 58 -20.93 7.84 -26.74
N SER A 59 -21.90 6.92 -26.64
CA SER A 59 -21.88 5.84 -25.64
C SER A 59 -20.69 4.90 -25.82
N ALA A 60 -20.39 4.47 -27.06
CA ALA A 60 -19.30 3.54 -27.35
C ALA A 60 -17.91 4.12 -27.01
N VAL A 61 -17.68 5.40 -27.31
CA VAL A 61 -16.43 6.09 -26.95
C VAL A 61 -16.33 6.26 -25.44
N GLY A 62 -17.43 6.64 -24.77
CA GLY A 62 -17.47 6.81 -23.32
C GLY A 62 -17.18 5.52 -22.55
N THR A 63 -17.82 4.41 -22.95
CA THR A 63 -17.57 3.10 -22.32
C THR A 63 -16.17 2.59 -22.59
N TYR A 64 -15.63 2.78 -23.81
CA TYR A 64 -14.24 2.43 -24.12
C TYR A 64 -13.25 3.14 -23.19
N HIS A 65 -13.42 4.44 -22.96
CA HIS A 65 -12.57 5.20 -22.04
C HIS A 65 -12.71 4.76 -20.58
N LEU A 66 -13.92 4.44 -20.12
CA LEU A 66 -14.13 3.91 -18.76
C LEU A 66 -13.44 2.56 -18.56
N VAL A 67 -13.65 1.62 -19.48
CA VAL A 67 -13.02 0.29 -19.41
C VAL A 67 -11.50 0.40 -19.44
N GLN A 68 -10.94 1.29 -20.29
CA GLN A 68 -9.52 1.59 -20.29
C GLN A 68 -9.05 2.17 -18.95
N GLN A 69 -9.75 3.14 -18.38
CA GLN A 69 -9.39 3.72 -17.09
C GLN A 69 -9.45 2.70 -15.94
N GLU A 70 -10.46 1.83 -15.93
CA GLU A 70 -10.58 0.75 -14.95
C GLU A 70 -9.44 -0.26 -15.09
N ALA A 71 -9.12 -0.69 -16.32
CA ALA A 71 -7.99 -1.59 -16.58
C ALA A 71 -6.66 -0.97 -16.14
N VAL A 72 -6.44 0.33 -16.41
CA VAL A 72 -5.26 1.06 -15.96
C VAL A 72 -5.20 1.13 -14.43
N LYS A 73 -6.31 1.49 -13.77
CA LYS A 73 -6.39 1.52 -12.30
C LYS A 73 -6.12 0.15 -11.68
N GLU A 74 -6.67 -0.91 -12.25
CA GLU A 74 -6.42 -2.28 -11.82
C GLU A 74 -4.93 -2.65 -11.98
N GLN A 75 -4.32 -2.29 -13.10
CA GLN A 75 -2.90 -2.55 -13.35
C GLN A 75 -1.98 -1.77 -12.39
N ILE A 76 -2.31 -0.51 -12.11
CA ILE A 76 -1.60 0.31 -11.11
C ILE A 76 -1.72 -0.34 -9.73
N THR A 77 -2.94 -0.73 -9.33
CA THR A 77 -3.20 -1.37 -8.03
C THR A 77 -2.44 -2.70 -7.90
N LYS A 78 -2.44 -3.54 -8.94
CA LYS A 78 -1.65 -4.79 -8.98
C LYS A 78 -0.15 -4.52 -8.84
N THR A 79 0.34 -3.46 -9.47
CA THR A 79 1.76 -3.06 -9.39
C THR A 79 2.13 -2.58 -7.99
N GLN A 80 1.28 -1.74 -7.39
CA GLN A 80 1.44 -1.27 -6.01
C GLN A 80 1.41 -2.44 -5.02
N ASP A 81 0.42 -3.33 -5.12
CA ASP A 81 0.32 -4.55 -4.30
C ASP A 81 1.58 -5.42 -4.41
N LYS A 82 2.11 -5.60 -5.64
CA LYS A 82 3.36 -6.36 -5.86
C LYS A 82 4.54 -5.69 -5.18
N ARG A 83 4.69 -4.38 -5.31
CA ARG A 83 5.78 -3.60 -4.68
C ARG A 83 5.67 -3.65 -3.16
N PHE A 84 4.46 -3.49 -2.61
CA PHE A 84 4.18 -3.63 -1.19
C PHE A 84 4.62 -5.02 -0.71
N LYS A 85 4.19 -6.09 -1.39
CA LYS A 85 4.49 -7.47 -1.00
C LYS A 85 5.99 -7.79 -1.04
N THR A 86 6.71 -7.29 -2.05
CA THR A 86 8.16 -7.46 -2.14
C THR A 86 8.85 -6.72 -0.98
N ALA A 87 8.51 -5.45 -0.77
CA ALA A 87 9.09 -4.65 0.30
C ALA A 87 8.77 -5.21 1.69
N SER A 88 7.57 -5.76 1.90
CA SER A 88 7.19 -6.38 3.17
C SER A 88 7.96 -7.67 3.45
N LYS A 89 8.21 -8.50 2.44
CA LYS A 89 9.07 -9.69 2.58
C LYS A 89 10.50 -9.31 2.96
N GLU A 90 11.06 -8.32 2.28
CA GLU A 90 12.40 -7.82 2.57
C GLU A 90 12.49 -7.18 3.95
N PHE A 91 11.45 -6.42 4.34
CA PHE A 91 11.34 -5.86 5.69
C PHE A 91 11.36 -6.97 6.74
N LYS A 92 10.56 -8.02 6.59
CA LYS A 92 10.49 -9.14 7.57
C LYS A 92 11.83 -9.85 7.73
N ASN A 93 12.49 -10.16 6.61
CA ASN A 93 13.80 -10.81 6.64
C ASN A 93 14.83 -9.93 7.35
N LYS A 94 14.86 -8.63 7.02
CA LYS A 94 15.81 -7.70 7.63
C LYS A 94 15.50 -7.44 9.09
N PHE A 95 14.22 -7.40 9.46
CA PHE A 95 13.75 -7.19 10.83
C PHE A 95 14.26 -8.28 11.77
N LEU A 96 14.20 -9.56 11.34
CA LEU A 96 14.76 -10.68 12.10
C LEU A 96 16.27 -10.55 12.29
N ILE A 97 17.00 -10.24 11.21
CA ILE A 97 18.46 -10.10 11.25
C ILE A 97 18.85 -8.98 12.23
N VAL A 98 18.17 -7.84 12.15
CA VAL A 98 18.41 -6.73 13.07
C VAL A 98 18.11 -7.14 14.50
N GLY A 99 16.96 -7.76 14.78
CA GLY A 99 16.60 -8.20 16.13
C GLY A 99 17.67 -9.09 16.75
N SER A 100 18.13 -10.11 16.00
CA SER A 100 19.19 -11.03 16.45
C SER A 100 20.54 -10.34 16.66
N ASN A 101 20.91 -9.37 15.81
CA ASN A 101 22.13 -8.58 16.01
C ASN A 101 22.03 -7.72 17.28
N LEU A 102 20.89 -7.08 17.53
CA LEU A 102 20.67 -6.26 18.72
C LEU A 102 20.69 -7.09 20.00
N GLU A 103 20.09 -8.29 19.97
CA GLU A 103 20.17 -9.27 21.06
C GLU A 103 21.62 -9.65 21.37
N THR A 104 22.41 -9.88 20.33
CA THR A 104 23.85 -10.19 20.45
C THR A 104 24.62 -9.03 21.07
N ILE A 105 24.39 -7.80 20.58
CA ILE A 105 25.02 -6.59 21.14
C ILE A 105 24.66 -6.49 22.63
N GLY A 106 23.37 -6.44 22.97
CA GLY A 106 22.93 -6.30 24.36
C GLY A 106 23.42 -7.41 25.28
N THR A 107 23.53 -8.65 24.79
CA THR A 107 24.12 -9.76 25.55
C THR A 107 25.61 -9.56 25.81
N ASN A 108 26.36 -9.08 24.81
CA ASN A 108 27.77 -8.76 24.98
C ASN A 108 27.96 -7.60 25.96
N GLU A 109 27.09 -6.58 25.89
CA GLU A 109 27.12 -5.46 26.84
C GLU A 109 26.88 -5.93 28.27
N TYR A 110 25.84 -6.74 28.50
CA TYR A 110 25.53 -7.28 29.82
C TYR A 110 26.68 -8.12 30.41
N LYS A 111 27.29 -8.99 29.59
CA LYS A 111 28.44 -9.80 30.02
C LYS A 111 29.64 -8.94 30.38
N ALA A 112 29.96 -7.96 29.55
CA ALA A 112 31.12 -7.12 29.78
C ALA A 112 30.92 -6.17 30.99
N TRP A 113 29.69 -5.75 31.30
CA TRP A 113 29.40 -5.08 32.58
C TRP A 113 29.66 -6.02 33.77
N GLY A 114 29.16 -7.26 33.69
CA GLY A 114 29.39 -8.28 34.73
C GLY A 114 30.88 -8.54 34.96
N ASP A 115 31.63 -8.76 33.87
CA ASP A 115 33.07 -9.01 33.93
C ASP A 115 33.84 -7.82 34.54
N LYS A 116 33.45 -6.58 34.22
CA LYS A 116 34.09 -5.39 34.79
C LYS A 116 33.73 -5.20 36.27
N ILE A 117 32.53 -5.56 36.70
CA ILE A 117 32.12 -5.51 38.12
C ILE A 117 32.83 -6.59 38.94
N ASP A 118 32.89 -7.82 38.43
CA ASP A 118 33.47 -8.96 39.14
C ASP A 118 35.00 -8.88 39.23
N ASN A 119 35.65 -8.16 38.31
CA ASN A 119 37.10 -8.01 38.23
C ASN A 119 37.61 -6.58 38.48
N SER A 120 36.77 -5.66 38.97
CA SER A 120 37.22 -4.32 39.36
C SER A 120 37.76 -4.29 40.79
N ASP A 121 38.92 -3.66 40.96
CA ASP A 121 39.38 -3.17 42.27
C ASP A 121 38.53 -1.95 42.72
N GLU A 122 38.91 -1.23 43.79
CA GLU A 122 38.16 -0.10 44.40
C GLU A 122 37.80 1.07 43.44
N ASP A 123 38.33 1.10 42.21
CA ASP A 123 38.20 2.18 41.20
C ASP A 123 37.25 1.85 40.02
N PHE A 124 36.19 1.06 40.23
CA PHE A 124 35.19 0.79 39.17
C PHE A 124 34.47 2.07 38.72
N ASP A 125 34.70 2.47 37.46
CA ASP A 125 33.96 3.53 36.79
C ASP A 125 32.97 2.94 35.77
N VAL A 126 31.67 3.09 36.07
CA VAL A 126 30.60 2.56 35.23
C VAL A 126 30.55 3.24 33.86
N ASP A 127 30.88 4.54 33.77
CA ASP A 127 30.80 5.30 32.52
C ASP A 127 31.93 4.89 31.58
N VAL A 128 33.12 4.62 32.13
CA VAL A 128 34.25 4.04 31.38
C VAL A 128 33.93 2.63 30.92
N ALA A 129 33.38 1.78 31.79
CA ALA A 129 32.98 0.42 31.42
C ALA A 129 31.95 0.43 30.29
N VAL A 130 30.93 1.29 30.37
CA VAL A 130 29.93 1.49 29.32
C VAL A 130 30.56 1.96 28.01
N THR A 131 31.47 2.94 28.09
CA THR A 131 32.12 3.51 26.90
C THR A 131 33.01 2.50 26.19
N ASP A 132 33.81 1.72 26.92
CA ASP A 132 34.63 0.64 26.38
C ASP A 132 33.76 -0.38 25.64
N ILE A 133 32.64 -0.76 26.25
CA ILE A 133 31.73 -1.78 25.74
C ILE A 133 30.99 -1.35 24.48
N VAL A 134 30.54 -0.09 24.43
CA VAL A 134 29.96 0.51 23.22
C VAL A 134 31.04 0.61 22.13
N THR A 135 32.28 0.93 22.50
CA THR A 135 33.41 0.99 21.56
C THR A 135 33.72 -0.39 20.96
N ASP A 136 33.73 -1.44 21.78
CA ASP A 136 33.96 -2.82 21.34
C ASP A 136 32.84 -3.33 20.41
N ASN A 137 31.61 -2.88 20.62
CA ASN A 137 30.47 -3.20 19.76
C ASN A 137 30.25 -2.21 18.60
N SER A 138 31.10 -1.18 18.46
CA SER A 138 30.91 -0.07 17.51
C SER A 138 30.63 -0.50 16.06
N THR A 139 31.32 -1.53 15.58
CA THR A 139 31.10 -2.07 14.22
C THR A 139 29.71 -2.70 14.08
N SER A 140 29.26 -3.43 15.09
CA SER A 140 27.94 -4.06 15.13
C SER A 140 26.82 -3.02 15.26
N ILE A 141 27.05 -1.96 16.04
CA ILE A 141 26.16 -0.81 16.17
C ILE A 141 26.06 -0.08 14.83
N GLU A 142 27.18 0.23 14.16
CA GLU A 142 27.17 0.90 12.84
C GLU A 142 26.43 0.07 11.78
N GLN A 143 26.59 -1.26 11.81
CA GLN A 143 25.85 -2.15 10.93
C GLN A 143 24.35 -2.16 11.24
N SER A 144 23.97 -2.14 12.52
CA SER A 144 22.58 -2.07 12.96
C SER A 144 21.92 -0.75 12.53
N ASP A 145 22.65 0.35 12.60
CA ASP A 145 22.25 1.67 12.09
C ASP A 145 21.90 1.64 10.59
N LYS A 146 22.78 1.03 9.78
CA LYS A 146 22.55 0.84 8.34
C LYS A 146 21.32 -0.02 8.09
N ASP A 147 21.09 -1.01 8.94
CA ASP A 147 19.98 -1.94 8.82
C ASP A 147 18.64 -1.32 9.24
N ILE A 148 18.61 -0.50 10.28
CA ILE A 148 17.45 0.32 10.67
C ILE A 148 17.07 1.28 9.54
N LYS A 149 18.05 1.94 8.91
CA LYS A 149 17.80 2.77 7.71
C LYS A 149 17.28 1.95 6.53
N ASN A 150 17.68 0.69 6.40
CA ASN A 150 17.12 -0.20 5.37
C ASN A 150 15.64 -0.52 5.67
N LEU A 151 15.31 -0.85 6.91
CA LEU A 151 13.92 -1.08 7.34
C LEU A 151 13.05 0.15 7.08
N GLU A 152 13.54 1.35 7.36
CA GLU A 152 12.86 2.61 7.03
C GLU A 152 12.60 2.75 5.53
N LYS A 153 13.60 2.48 4.68
CA LYS A 153 13.43 2.49 3.22
C LYS A 153 12.36 1.51 2.76
N LYS A 154 12.31 0.29 3.31
CA LYS A 154 11.26 -0.68 2.97
C LYS A 154 9.89 -0.23 3.47
N LEU A 155 9.81 0.37 4.65
CA LEU A 155 8.58 0.94 5.19
C LEU A 155 8.04 2.09 4.31
N LYS A 156 8.94 2.94 3.80
CA LYS A 156 8.59 3.99 2.84
C LYS A 156 8.04 3.40 1.55
N ILE A 157 8.67 2.37 0.97
CA ILE A 157 8.15 1.69 -0.23
C ILE A 157 6.77 1.10 0.04
N MET A 158 6.55 0.46 1.20
CA MET A 158 5.23 -0.03 1.58
C MET A 158 4.19 1.11 1.69
N SER A 159 4.56 2.24 2.31
CA SER A 159 3.66 3.40 2.44
C SER A 159 3.33 4.05 1.09
N ASP A 160 4.31 4.17 0.19
CA ASP A 160 4.13 4.75 -1.15
C ASP A 160 3.28 3.85 -2.07
N ASN A 161 3.09 2.58 -1.70
CA ASN A 161 2.33 1.58 -2.45
C ASN A 161 1.18 0.97 -1.62
N ASP A 162 0.69 1.69 -0.61
CA ASP A 162 -0.42 1.23 0.22
C ASP A 162 -1.76 1.41 -0.51
N THR A 163 -2.40 0.29 -0.84
CA THR A 163 -3.72 0.21 -1.48
C THR A 163 -4.85 0.02 -0.45
N GLY A 164 -4.52 -0.02 0.85
CA GLY A 164 -5.45 -0.34 1.94
C GLY A 164 -5.68 -1.84 2.15
N LYS A 165 -5.16 -2.69 1.27
CA LYS A 165 -5.28 -4.15 1.34
C LYS A 165 -4.44 -4.77 2.46
N TYR A 166 -3.33 -4.15 2.81
CA TYR A 166 -2.36 -4.68 3.76
C TYR A 166 -2.32 -3.84 5.04
N ASN A 167 -1.92 -4.44 6.16
CA ASN A 167 -1.87 -3.75 7.44
C ASN A 167 -0.52 -3.03 7.65
N LEU A 168 -0.33 -1.88 7.00
CA LEU A 168 0.87 -1.04 7.13
C LEU A 168 1.15 -0.63 8.58
N LYS A 169 0.11 -0.46 9.41
CA LYS A 169 0.23 -0.07 10.81
C LYS A 169 1.06 -1.07 11.62
N LYS A 170 0.91 -2.37 11.37
CA LYS A 170 1.72 -3.41 12.04
C LYS A 170 3.22 -3.26 11.73
N TYR A 171 3.58 -2.97 10.48
CA TYR A 171 4.97 -2.73 10.07
C TYR A 171 5.54 -1.44 10.70
N LYS A 172 4.73 -0.37 10.80
CA LYS A 172 5.12 0.85 11.52
C LYS A 172 5.39 0.60 13.01
N THR A 173 4.54 -0.20 13.66
CA THR A 173 4.74 -0.62 15.06
C THR A 173 6.02 -1.43 15.23
N ALA A 174 6.25 -2.40 14.34
CA ALA A 174 7.47 -3.20 14.35
C ALA A 174 8.71 -2.32 14.22
N TYR A 175 8.75 -1.45 13.22
CA TYR A 175 9.86 -0.50 13.03
C TYR A 175 10.12 0.37 14.27
N LYS A 176 9.06 0.89 14.90
CA LYS A 176 9.21 1.70 16.12
C LYS A 176 9.81 0.90 17.28
N ARG A 177 9.39 -0.36 17.46
CA ARG A 177 9.86 -1.20 18.57
C ARG A 177 11.30 -1.64 18.38
N ILE A 178 11.69 -2.04 17.17
CA ILE A 178 13.09 -2.40 16.89
C ILE A 178 14.01 -1.18 16.93
N GLY A 179 13.52 0.01 16.55
CA GLY A 179 14.25 1.26 16.75
C GLY A 179 14.51 1.56 18.22
N LYS A 180 13.52 1.35 19.10
CA LYS A 180 13.75 1.47 20.55
C LYS A 180 14.78 0.48 21.09
N PHE A 181 14.76 -0.76 20.59
CA PHE A 181 15.75 -1.75 21.00
C PHE A 181 17.15 -1.34 20.53
N HIS A 182 17.27 -0.88 19.29
CA HIS A 182 18.50 -0.34 18.72
C HIS A 182 19.05 0.82 19.54
N ASP A 183 18.20 1.81 19.85
CA ASP A 183 18.61 2.99 20.62
C ASP A 183 19.11 2.59 22.02
N PHE A 184 18.47 1.60 22.66
CA PHE A 184 18.87 1.10 23.97
C PHE A 184 20.24 0.42 23.95
N VAL A 185 20.50 -0.49 23.00
CA VAL A 185 21.80 -1.20 22.94
C VAL A 185 22.91 -0.39 22.27
N SER A 186 22.59 0.72 21.62
CA SER A 186 23.60 1.62 21.05
C SER A 186 24.01 2.72 22.03
N TYR A 187 23.10 3.05 22.95
CA TYR A 187 23.26 4.07 23.98
C TYR A 187 22.68 3.53 25.29
N PRO A 188 23.34 2.52 25.89
CA PRO A 188 22.86 1.89 27.10
C PRO A 188 22.72 2.93 28.23
N THR A 189 21.57 2.89 28.90
CA THR A 189 21.24 3.76 30.03
C THR A 189 20.61 2.95 31.16
N GLY A 190 20.72 3.44 32.39
CA GLY A 190 20.19 2.78 33.58
C GLY A 190 21.26 2.07 34.40
N SER A 191 20.84 1.16 35.28
CA SER A 191 21.72 0.40 36.17
C SER A 191 21.95 -1.03 35.68
N TYR A 192 23.03 -1.67 36.12
CA TYR A 192 23.36 -3.05 35.77
C TYR A 192 22.19 -4.00 36.08
N ASN A 193 21.63 -3.85 37.28
CA ASN A 193 20.51 -4.66 37.76
C ASN A 193 19.25 -4.52 36.90
N SER A 194 19.02 -3.35 36.29
CA SER A 194 17.85 -3.08 35.44
C SER A 194 18.09 -3.33 33.95
N PHE A 195 19.35 -3.55 33.55
CA PHE A 195 19.73 -3.66 32.15
C PHE A 195 19.14 -4.93 31.52
N SER A 196 19.30 -6.07 32.19
CA SER A 196 18.79 -7.36 31.72
C SER A 196 17.27 -7.34 31.56
N ASP A 197 16.53 -6.85 32.56
CA ASP A 197 15.06 -6.73 32.50
C ASP A 197 14.59 -5.85 31.34
N THR A 198 15.28 -4.72 31.11
CA THR A 198 14.96 -3.80 30.01
C THR A 198 15.26 -4.43 28.66
N MET A 199 16.41 -5.11 28.53
CA MET A 199 16.80 -5.85 27.33
C MET A 199 15.76 -6.92 26.99
N THR A 200 15.39 -7.78 27.95
CA THR A 200 14.38 -8.82 27.75
C THR A 200 13.04 -8.24 27.32
N THR A 201 12.60 -7.15 27.97
CA THR A 201 11.35 -6.47 27.59
C THR A 201 11.39 -5.95 26.15
N LEU A 202 12.52 -5.39 25.72
CA LEU A 202 12.67 -4.85 24.36
C LEU A 202 12.75 -5.97 23.31
N ASP A 203 13.44 -7.07 23.62
CA ASP A 203 13.52 -8.25 22.77
C ASP A 203 12.15 -8.93 22.61
N ASP A 204 11.41 -9.13 23.70
CA ASP A 204 10.03 -9.63 23.68
C ASP A 204 9.12 -8.77 22.79
N ASN A 205 9.25 -7.44 22.88
CA ASN A 205 8.53 -6.51 22.03
C ASN A 205 8.87 -6.67 20.54
N VAL A 206 10.13 -6.98 20.21
CA VAL A 206 10.58 -7.27 18.84
C VAL A 206 9.99 -8.59 18.37
N THR A 207 10.06 -9.64 19.19
CA THR A 207 9.47 -10.97 18.91
C THR A 207 7.96 -10.89 18.68
N ASP A 208 7.23 -10.18 19.53
CA ASP A 208 5.80 -9.91 19.36
C ASP A 208 5.50 -9.18 18.05
N SER A 209 6.33 -8.20 17.72
CA SER A 209 6.18 -7.44 16.48
C SER A 209 6.40 -8.29 15.25
N TYR A 210 7.37 -9.20 15.30
CA TYR A 210 7.60 -10.16 14.24
C TYR A 210 6.39 -11.08 14.05
N ASN A 211 5.81 -11.59 15.14
CA ASN A 211 4.60 -12.40 15.10
C ASN A 211 3.39 -11.67 14.51
N LEU A 212 3.29 -10.34 14.70
CA LEU A 212 2.22 -9.55 14.11
C LEU A 212 2.33 -9.41 12.59
N ILE A 213 3.56 -9.37 12.06
CA ILE A 213 3.84 -9.13 10.64
C ILE A 213 4.11 -10.40 9.82
N LYS A 214 4.35 -11.56 10.45
CA LYS A 214 4.70 -12.80 9.75
C LYS A 214 3.63 -13.28 8.77
#